data_AF-A0A2D1SUK8-F1
#
_entry.id   AF-A0A2D1SUK8-F1
#
_cell.length_a   1.000
_cell.length_b   1.000
_cell.length_c   1.000
_cell.angle_alpha   90.00
_cell.angle_beta   90.00
_cell.angle_gamma   90.00
#
_symmetry.space_group_name_H-M   'P 1'
#
loop_
_entity.id
_entity.type
_entity.pdbx_description
1 polymer ?
#
loop_
_entity_poly.entity_id
_entity_poly.type
_entity_poly.pdbx_seq_one_letter_code
_entity_poly.pdbx_strand_id
1 'polypeptide(L)'
;MSFCSFIATNYEMPEVETKAKYITVKEAIELEIKPHELVPWEKMDPNSKILFVENEDDLNELVIKKDAYYDVSGYTSYPFIYEVNFIYSELRAKQLLEYLKENIREGQILELWKVWIGLDDNEINIPYIRCYYEELSLNHLVKLYNWNYEKFKEQYCIILER
;
A
#
# COMPACT_ATOMS: atom_id res chain seq x y z
N MET A 1 4.09 6.69 16.53
CA MET A 1 4.78 6.80 15.23
C MET A 1 4.32 5.64 14.38
N SER A 2 3.88 5.93 13.15
CA SER A 2 3.36 4.92 12.23
C SER A 2 3.94 5.16 10.84
N PHE A 3 4.27 4.10 10.10
CA PHE A 3 4.61 4.21 8.69
C PHE A 3 3.36 4.51 7.88
N CYS A 4 3.48 5.46 6.95
CA CYS A 4 2.49 5.72 5.92
C CYS A 4 3.19 5.64 4.55
N SER A 5 2.54 4.99 3.59
CA SER A 5 2.95 5.02 2.19
C SER A 5 1.76 5.43 1.35
N PHE A 6 1.98 6.37 0.45
CA PHE A 6 0.90 6.92 -0.37
C PHE A 6 1.41 7.42 -1.72
N ILE A 7 0.50 7.49 -2.67
CA ILE A 7 0.66 8.14 -3.96
C ILE A 7 -0.05 9.49 -3.88
N ALA A 8 0.62 10.55 -4.33
CA ALA A 8 0.02 11.86 -4.53
C ALA A 8 0.21 12.28 -5.99
N THR A 9 -0.85 12.76 -6.65
CA THR A 9 -0.77 13.05 -8.09
C THR A 9 -1.79 14.09 -8.56
N ASN A 10 -1.52 14.71 -9.71
CA ASN A 10 -2.39 15.68 -10.36
C ASN A 10 -3.54 15.06 -11.19
N TYR A 11 -3.61 13.73 -11.33
CA TYR A 11 -4.70 13.02 -12.01
C TYR A 11 -5.25 11.85 -11.18
N GLU A 12 -6.53 11.54 -11.34
CA GLU A 12 -7.11 10.34 -10.71
C GLU A 12 -6.47 9.05 -11.24
N MET A 13 -6.30 8.10 -10.32
CA MET A 13 -5.82 6.74 -10.57
C MET A 13 -6.85 5.71 -10.09
N PRO A 14 -6.90 4.52 -10.72
CA PRO A 14 -7.79 3.46 -10.29
C PRO A 14 -7.31 2.82 -8.97
N GLU A 15 -8.24 2.48 -8.10
CA GLU A 15 -7.94 1.77 -6.86
C GLU A 15 -7.60 0.28 -7.13
N VAL A 16 -6.81 -0.31 -6.23
CA VAL A 16 -6.52 -1.75 -6.18
C VAL A 16 -7.15 -2.29 -4.91
N GLU A 17 -8.24 -3.04 -5.08
CA GLU A 17 -9.01 -3.62 -3.98
C GLU A 17 -8.31 -4.83 -3.35
N THR A 18 -8.54 -5.02 -2.06
CA THR A 18 -8.09 -6.25 -1.39
C THR A 18 -8.98 -7.44 -1.79
N LYS A 19 -8.37 -8.61 -1.96
CA LYS A 19 -9.12 -9.87 -2.06
C LYS A 19 -9.69 -10.34 -0.72
N ALA A 20 -9.17 -9.79 0.38
CA ALA A 20 -9.63 -10.14 1.72
C ALA A 20 -11.05 -9.61 1.96
N LYS A 21 -11.89 -10.45 2.55
CA LYS A 21 -13.29 -10.12 2.81
C LYS A 21 -13.58 -10.25 4.29
N TYR A 22 -14.40 -9.34 4.81
CA TYR A 22 -14.97 -9.52 6.13
C TYR A 22 -16.30 -10.26 6.00
N ILE A 23 -16.34 -11.49 6.51
CA ILE A 23 -17.56 -12.31 6.60
C ILE A 23 -17.88 -12.56 8.08
N THR A 24 -19.12 -12.88 8.38
CA THR A 24 -19.54 -13.30 9.71
C THR A 24 -19.15 -14.76 9.97
N VAL A 25 -19.01 -15.14 11.25
CA VAL A 25 -18.81 -16.55 11.64
C VAL A 25 -19.93 -17.43 11.07
N LYS A 26 -21.17 -16.94 11.09
CA LYS A 26 -22.32 -17.63 10.51
C LYS A 26 -22.14 -17.91 9.01
N GLU A 27 -21.78 -16.89 8.22
CA GLU A 27 -21.54 -17.06 6.78
C GLU A 27 -20.38 -18.02 6.51
N ALA A 28 -19.32 -17.99 7.33
CA ALA A 28 -18.19 -18.89 7.19
C ALA A 28 -18.57 -20.37 7.39
N ILE A 29 -19.44 -20.65 8.38
CA ILE A 29 -20.03 -21.98 8.62
C ILE A 29 -20.91 -22.40 7.43
N GLU A 30 -21.77 -21.51 6.94
CA GLU A 30 -22.65 -21.77 5.79
C GLU A 30 -21.89 -22.04 4.49
N LEU A 31 -20.70 -21.44 4.33
CA LEU A 31 -19.79 -21.64 3.20
C LEU A 31 -18.87 -22.86 3.36
N GLU A 32 -19.02 -23.65 4.43
CA GLU A 32 -18.18 -24.83 4.73
C GLU A 32 -16.66 -24.53 4.76
N ILE A 33 -16.28 -23.28 5.03
CA ILE A 33 -14.87 -22.93 5.23
C ILE A 33 -14.38 -23.69 6.48
N LYS A 34 -13.10 -24.07 6.56
CA LYS A 34 -12.58 -24.77 7.74
C LYS A 34 -11.97 -23.77 8.72
N PRO A 35 -12.40 -23.73 10.00
CA PRO A 35 -11.74 -22.88 10.99
C PRO A 35 -10.31 -23.34 11.25
N HIS A 36 -9.45 -22.38 11.61
CA HIS A 36 -8.16 -22.69 12.22
C HIS A 36 -8.38 -23.31 13.60
N GLU A 37 -7.54 -24.27 14.01
CA GLU A 37 -7.72 -25.02 15.28
C GLU A 37 -7.77 -24.12 16.53
N LEU A 38 -7.04 -23.00 16.48
CA LEU A 38 -7.02 -21.99 17.56
C LEU A 38 -8.28 -21.12 17.61
N VAL A 39 -9.12 -21.14 16.57
CA VAL A 39 -10.28 -20.27 16.41
C VAL A 39 -11.52 -21.10 16.03
N PRO A 40 -11.99 -22.00 16.92
CA PRO A 40 -13.16 -22.83 16.66
C PRO A 40 -14.43 -21.97 16.62
N TRP A 41 -15.09 -21.95 15.47
CA TRP A 41 -16.26 -21.10 15.23
C TRP A 41 -17.45 -21.38 16.14
N GLU A 42 -17.63 -22.64 16.57
CA GLU A 42 -18.72 -23.06 17.44
C GLU A 42 -18.66 -22.38 18.82
N LYS A 43 -17.51 -21.80 19.18
CA LYS A 43 -17.29 -21.05 20.41
C LYS A 43 -17.33 -19.54 20.21
N MET A 44 -17.56 -19.07 18.99
CA MET A 44 -17.61 -17.64 18.64
C MET A 44 -19.07 -17.16 18.51
N ASP A 45 -19.27 -15.85 18.69
CA ASP A 45 -20.57 -15.22 18.37
C ASP A 45 -20.79 -15.31 16.84
N PRO A 46 -21.92 -15.87 16.36
CA PRO A 46 -22.23 -16.00 14.94
C PRO A 46 -22.15 -14.69 14.14
N ASN A 47 -22.37 -13.54 14.78
CA ASN A 47 -22.32 -12.22 14.13
C ASN A 47 -20.94 -11.57 14.16
N SER A 48 -19.95 -12.19 14.83
CA SER A 48 -18.57 -11.69 14.79
C SER A 48 -18.05 -11.69 13.37
N LYS A 49 -17.38 -10.61 12.97
CA LYS A 49 -16.70 -10.52 11.68
C LYS A 49 -15.32 -11.15 11.77
N ILE A 50 -15.00 -11.97 10.79
CA ILE A 50 -13.69 -12.56 10.59
C ILE A 50 -13.12 -12.07 9.26
N LEU A 51 -11.80 -11.94 9.19
CA LEU A 51 -11.09 -11.72 7.94
C LEU A 51 -10.95 -13.06 7.23
N PHE A 52 -11.48 -13.16 6.02
CA PHE A 52 -11.37 -14.33 5.16
C PHE A 52 -10.53 -13.98 3.93
N VAL A 53 -9.57 -14.85 3.63
CA VAL A 53 -8.75 -14.86 2.41
C VAL A 53 -8.75 -16.29 1.88
N GLU A 54 -8.80 -16.45 0.56
CA GLU A 54 -8.81 -17.78 -0.07
C GLU A 54 -7.45 -18.46 0.09
N ASN A 55 -6.37 -17.71 -0.13
CA ASN A 55 -5.00 -18.18 0.08
C ASN A 55 -4.27 -17.28 1.09
N GLU A 56 -3.35 -17.85 1.85
CA GLU A 56 -2.50 -17.08 2.77
C GLU A 56 -1.66 -16.02 2.02
N ASP A 57 -1.29 -16.31 0.77
CA ASP A 57 -0.58 -15.36 -0.09
C ASP A 57 -1.40 -14.11 -0.45
N ASP A 58 -2.74 -14.22 -0.40
CA ASP A 58 -3.67 -13.10 -0.60
C ASP A 58 -3.72 -12.18 0.65
N LEU A 59 -3.10 -12.58 1.77
CA LEU A 59 -2.92 -11.74 2.95
C LEU A 59 -1.83 -10.70 2.68
N ASN A 60 -2.14 -9.43 2.96
CA ASN A 60 -1.23 -8.29 2.78
C ASN A 60 -0.76 -8.06 1.34
N GLU A 61 -1.63 -8.37 0.37
CA GLU A 61 -1.48 -7.97 -1.03
C GLU A 61 -1.35 -6.47 -1.22
N LEU A 62 -0.95 -6.07 -2.43
CA LEU A 62 -1.00 -4.68 -2.86
C LEU A 62 -2.45 -4.19 -2.85
N VAL A 63 -2.71 -3.21 -1.98
CA VAL A 63 -3.94 -2.45 -1.91
C VAL A 63 -3.60 -0.99 -2.14
N ILE A 64 -4.34 -0.35 -3.05
CA ILE A 64 -4.22 1.08 -3.33
C ILE A 64 -5.61 1.67 -3.18
N LYS A 65 -5.81 2.48 -2.15
CA LYS A 65 -7.14 2.98 -1.80
C LYS A 65 -7.15 4.50 -1.82
N LYS A 66 -8.24 5.10 -2.30
CA LYS A 66 -8.39 6.56 -2.25
C LYS A 66 -8.40 7.06 -0.81
N ASP A 67 -7.79 8.22 -0.62
CA ASP A 67 -7.52 8.88 0.65
C ASP A 67 -6.49 8.14 1.51
N ALA A 68 -5.70 8.90 2.27
CA ALA A 68 -4.77 8.36 3.25
C ALA A 68 -5.44 8.26 4.62
N TYR A 69 -5.12 7.22 5.39
CA TYR A 69 -5.60 7.11 6.77
C TYR A 69 -5.05 8.24 7.67
N TYR A 70 -3.82 8.68 7.38
CA TYR A 70 -3.15 9.77 8.07
C TYR A 70 -3.27 11.09 7.29
N ASP A 71 -3.17 12.21 7.99
CA ASP A 71 -3.03 13.51 7.35
C ASP A 71 -1.64 13.62 6.70
N VAL A 72 -1.64 13.82 5.38
CA VAL A 72 -0.44 13.92 4.55
C VAL A 72 -0.29 15.29 3.88
N SER A 73 -1.09 16.28 4.27
CA SER A 73 -1.09 17.60 3.63
C SER A 73 0.23 18.36 3.78
N GLY A 74 1.07 17.99 4.75
CA GLY A 74 2.40 18.56 4.94
C GLY A 74 3.47 18.05 3.96
N TYR A 75 3.20 16.95 3.25
CA TYR A 75 4.19 16.30 2.37
C TYR A 75 3.97 16.64 0.89
N THR A 76 2.74 16.95 0.49
CA THR A 76 2.39 17.15 -0.92
C THR A 76 1.34 18.24 -1.09
N SER A 77 1.31 18.83 -2.28
CA SER A 77 0.28 19.80 -2.69
C SER A 77 -0.72 19.23 -3.70
N TYR A 78 -0.56 17.96 -4.08
CA TYR A 78 -1.40 17.33 -5.09
C TYR A 78 -2.77 16.90 -4.53
N PRO A 79 -3.84 17.03 -5.33
CA PRO A 79 -5.20 16.84 -4.85
C PRO A 79 -5.64 15.37 -4.76
N PHE A 80 -5.05 14.47 -5.56
CA PHE A 80 -5.45 13.07 -5.56
C PHE A 80 -4.44 12.25 -4.74
N ILE A 81 -4.92 11.73 -3.61
CA ILE A 81 -4.14 10.96 -2.64
C ILE A 81 -4.67 9.53 -2.59
N TYR A 82 -3.76 8.56 -2.63
CA TYR A 82 -4.07 7.14 -2.50
C TYR A 82 -3.11 6.47 -1.53
N GLU A 83 -3.62 5.82 -0.49
CA GLU A 83 -2.80 5.00 0.41
C GLU A 83 -2.33 3.73 -0.30
N VAL A 84 -1.06 3.37 -0.11
CA VAL A 84 -0.44 2.15 -0.66
C VAL A 84 -0.10 1.22 0.49
N ASN A 85 -0.78 0.07 0.55
CA ASN A 85 -0.61 -0.91 1.60
C ASN A 85 -0.19 -2.26 1.01
N PHE A 86 0.91 -2.83 1.53
CA PHE A 86 1.30 -4.23 1.31
C PHE A 86 2.46 -4.60 2.24
N ILE A 87 2.65 -5.90 2.47
CA ILE A 87 3.92 -6.41 3.03
C ILE A 87 4.90 -6.65 1.89
N TYR A 88 6.09 -6.07 2.01
CA TYR A 88 7.12 -6.19 0.98
C TYR A 88 7.44 -7.66 0.64
N SER A 89 7.29 -7.97 -0.64
CA SER A 89 7.94 -9.07 -1.32
C SER A 89 8.36 -8.56 -2.70
N GLU A 90 9.34 -9.21 -3.34
CA GLU A 90 9.75 -8.80 -4.69
C GLU A 90 8.58 -8.89 -5.70
N LEU A 91 7.71 -9.90 -5.55
CA LEU A 91 6.51 -10.06 -6.36
C LEU A 91 5.56 -8.87 -6.20
N ARG A 92 5.24 -8.45 -4.97
CA ARG A 92 4.33 -7.33 -4.72
C ARG A 92 4.93 -5.98 -5.15
N ALA A 93 6.24 -5.83 -5.02
CA ALA A 93 6.94 -4.67 -5.58
C ALA A 93 6.87 -4.65 -7.13
N LYS A 94 6.94 -5.79 -7.80
CA LYS A 94 6.70 -5.87 -9.26
C LYS A 94 5.27 -5.51 -9.63
N GLN A 95 4.28 -5.97 -8.87
CA GLN A 95 2.87 -5.60 -9.07
C GLN A 95 2.67 -4.08 -8.94
N LEU A 96 3.29 -3.44 -7.94
CA LEU A 96 3.26 -1.98 -7.81
C LEU A 96 3.94 -1.29 -8.99
N LEU A 97 5.07 -1.82 -9.48
CA LEU A 97 5.75 -1.28 -10.65
C LEU A 97 4.87 -1.35 -11.91
N GLU A 98 4.24 -2.50 -12.14
CA GLU A 98 3.32 -2.72 -13.27
C GLU A 98 2.12 -1.79 -13.17
N TYR A 99 1.49 -1.69 -12.01
CA TYR A 99 0.40 -0.76 -11.75
C TYR A 99 0.77 0.70 -12.06
N LEU A 100 1.93 1.17 -11.56
CA LEU A 100 2.39 2.53 -11.85
C LEU A 100 2.60 2.73 -13.36
N LYS A 101 3.18 1.73 -14.03
CA LYS A 101 3.44 1.80 -15.46
C LYS A 101 2.17 1.86 -16.30
N GLU A 102 1.17 1.07 -15.94
CA GLU A 102 -0.09 1.02 -16.68
C GLU A 102 -0.98 2.25 -16.48
N ASN A 103 -0.85 2.94 -15.33
CA ASN A 103 -1.80 3.96 -14.93
C ASN A 103 -1.30 5.41 -15.00
N ILE A 104 0.02 5.63 -15.10
CA ILE A 104 0.57 6.98 -15.30
C ILE A 104 0.34 7.43 -16.74
N ARG A 105 -0.23 8.63 -16.93
CA ARG A 105 -0.55 9.23 -18.24
C ARG A 105 0.42 10.34 -18.62
N GLU A 106 0.45 10.72 -19.89
CA GLU A 106 1.24 11.88 -20.35
C GLU A 106 0.77 13.17 -19.67
N GLY A 107 1.72 13.98 -19.19
CA GLY A 107 1.49 15.18 -18.38
C GLY A 107 1.18 14.90 -16.89
N GLN A 108 1.22 13.64 -16.46
CA GLN A 108 0.97 13.28 -15.06
C GLN A 108 2.26 13.36 -14.24
N ILE A 109 2.16 14.00 -13.08
CA ILE A 109 3.19 13.99 -12.05
C ILE A 109 2.65 13.15 -10.89
N LEU A 110 3.47 12.19 -10.45
CA LEU A 110 3.12 11.27 -9.38
C LEU A 110 4.25 11.24 -8.35
N GLU A 111 3.92 11.47 -7.08
CA GLU A 111 4.83 11.35 -5.95
C GLU A 111 4.50 10.07 -5.19
N LEU A 112 5.42 9.12 -5.16
CA LEU A 112 5.33 7.92 -4.35
C LEU A 112 6.09 8.13 -3.05
N TRP A 113 5.35 8.27 -1.96
CA TRP A 113 5.86 8.57 -0.64
C TRP A 113 5.93 7.33 0.25
N LYS A 114 6.95 7.29 1.09
CA LYS A 114 7.03 6.46 2.29
C LYS A 114 7.60 7.31 3.41
N VAL A 115 6.83 7.53 4.46
CA VAL A 115 7.15 8.46 5.55
C VAL A 115 6.75 7.90 6.91
N TRP A 116 7.34 8.45 7.96
CA TRP A 116 6.95 8.17 9.35
C TRP A 116 6.09 9.32 9.86
N ILE A 117 4.83 9.04 10.16
CA ILE A 117 3.89 10.01 10.72
C ILE A 117 4.10 10.11 12.24
N GLY A 118 4.15 11.34 12.74
CA GLY A 118 4.32 11.66 14.16
C GLY A 118 5.76 11.75 14.64
N LEU A 119 6.72 11.96 13.73
CA LEU A 119 8.02 12.56 14.07
C LEU A 119 7.83 14.07 14.27
N ASP A 120 8.58 14.69 15.19
CA ASP A 120 8.54 16.15 15.39
C ASP A 120 8.87 16.85 14.06
N ASP A 121 8.06 17.85 13.70
CA ASP A 121 8.02 18.58 12.42
C ASP A 121 9.35 19.22 11.94
N ASN A 122 10.43 19.08 12.72
CA ASN A 122 11.73 19.70 12.47
C ASN A 122 12.63 18.91 11.47
N GLU A 123 12.19 17.77 10.95
CA GLU A 123 12.97 16.94 10.00
C GLU A 123 12.31 16.73 8.62
N ILE A 124 11.53 17.69 8.11
CA ILE A 124 10.94 17.62 6.75
C ILE A 124 12.00 17.96 5.67
N ASN A 125 13.20 17.40 5.77
CA ASN A 125 14.11 17.31 4.62
C ASN A 125 14.14 15.86 4.14
N ILE A 126 12.97 15.36 3.77
CA ILE A 126 12.82 13.99 3.29
C ILE A 126 13.48 13.91 1.91
N PRO A 127 14.48 13.01 1.74
CA PRO A 127 15.16 12.86 0.47
C PRO A 127 14.18 12.40 -0.62
N TYR A 128 14.33 12.97 -1.81
CA TYR A 128 13.56 12.57 -2.97
C TYR A 128 14.45 12.36 -4.19
N ILE A 129 13.94 11.60 -5.15
CA ILE A 129 14.46 11.57 -6.53
C ILE A 129 13.37 11.95 -7.51
N ARG A 130 13.78 12.54 -8.62
CA ARG A 130 12.97 12.63 -9.83
C ARG A 130 13.46 11.58 -10.80
N CYS A 131 12.55 10.80 -11.36
CA CYS A 131 12.86 9.91 -12.46
C CYS A 131 11.74 9.95 -13.51
N TYR A 132 12.13 9.79 -14.76
CA TYR A 132 11.14 9.67 -15.83
C TYR A 132 10.45 8.31 -15.75
N TYR A 133 9.20 8.28 -16.18
CA TYR A 133 8.39 7.06 -16.25
C TYR A 133 9.14 5.87 -16.89
N GLU A 134 9.90 6.10 -17.95
CA GLU A 134 10.67 5.09 -18.68
C GLU A 134 11.81 4.49 -17.85
N GLU A 135 12.34 5.27 -16.91
CA GLU A 135 13.46 4.91 -16.03
C GLU A 135 12.99 4.20 -14.75
N LEU A 136 11.68 4.28 -14.43
CA LEU A 136 11.12 3.60 -13.28
C LEU A 136 11.34 2.09 -13.40
N SER A 137 11.88 1.53 -12.34
CA SER A 137 12.34 0.14 -12.29
C SER A 137 12.16 -0.43 -10.89
N LEU A 138 12.18 -1.75 -10.80
CA LEU A 138 12.00 -2.47 -9.54
C LEU A 138 13.02 -2.03 -8.48
N ASN A 139 14.26 -1.69 -8.89
CA ASN A 139 15.30 -1.24 -7.96
C ASN A 139 14.91 0.04 -7.20
N HIS A 140 14.10 0.92 -7.79
CA HIS A 140 13.58 2.10 -7.11
C HIS A 140 12.62 1.70 -5.98
N LEU A 141 11.73 0.74 -6.23
CA LEU A 141 10.79 0.24 -5.23
C LEU A 141 11.48 -0.62 -4.16
N VAL A 142 12.50 -1.40 -4.53
CA VAL A 142 13.31 -2.16 -3.56
C VAL A 142 13.97 -1.22 -2.56
N LYS A 143 14.55 -0.09 -3.01
CA LYS A 143 15.12 0.94 -2.11
C LYS A 143 14.07 1.51 -1.14
N LEU A 144 12.82 1.62 -1.59
CA LEU A 144 11.74 2.21 -0.82
C LEU A 144 11.15 1.21 0.20
N TYR A 145 10.97 -0.06 -0.18
CA TYR A 145 10.19 -1.01 0.62
C TYR A 145 11.01 -2.14 1.26
N ASN A 146 12.20 -2.45 0.77
CA ASN A 146 13.02 -3.51 1.32
C ASN A 146 13.96 -2.99 2.40
N TRP A 147 13.56 -3.13 3.67
CA TRP A 147 14.38 -2.78 4.84
C TRP A 147 15.73 -3.51 4.93
N ASN A 148 15.87 -4.69 4.30
CA ASN A 148 17.13 -5.43 4.25
C ASN A 148 18.07 -4.96 3.12
N TYR A 149 17.65 -4.00 2.30
CA TYR A 149 18.47 -3.49 1.21
C TYR A 149 19.47 -2.45 1.75
N GLU A 150 20.74 -2.57 1.36
CA GLU A 150 21.83 -1.70 1.86
C GLU A 150 21.54 -0.19 1.66
N LYS A 151 20.82 0.16 0.59
CA LYS A 151 20.46 1.55 0.28
C LYS A 151 19.03 1.89 0.68
N PHE A 152 18.42 1.13 1.59
CA PHE A 152 17.09 1.41 2.13
C PHE A 152 17.03 2.81 2.73
N LYS A 153 15.88 3.46 2.58
CA LYS A 153 15.59 4.78 3.13
C LYS A 153 14.32 4.70 3.95
N GLU A 154 14.42 5.08 5.23
CA GLU A 154 13.27 5.08 6.15
C GLU A 154 12.17 6.05 5.71
N GLN A 155 12.57 7.22 5.23
CA GLN A 155 11.68 8.19 4.61
C GLN A 155 12.21 8.58 3.24
N TYR A 156 11.36 8.54 2.22
CA TYR A 156 11.77 8.79 0.85
C TYR A 156 10.59 9.11 -0.06
N CYS A 157 10.83 9.92 -1.08
CA CYS A 157 9.88 10.19 -2.14
C CYS A 157 10.48 9.88 -3.51
N ILE A 158 9.68 9.26 -4.38
CA ILE A 158 9.99 9.12 -5.80
C ILE A 158 8.99 9.96 -6.57
N ILE A 159 9.47 11.00 -7.25
CA ILE A 159 8.68 11.85 -8.14
C ILE A 159 8.83 11.28 -9.55
N LEU A 160 7.71 10.87 -10.13
CA LEU A 160 7.56 10.33 -11.47
C LEU A 160 6.91 11.37 -12.38
N GLU A 161 7.54 11.57 -13.53
CA GLU A 161 7.06 12.48 -14.58
C GLU A 161 6.89 11.68 -15.87
N ARG A 162 5.77 11.91 -16.56
CA ARG A 162 5.49 11.35 -17.88
C ARG A 162 4.90 12.42 -18.78
#